data_AF-A0A7X8ZYT4-F1
#
_entry.id   AF-A0A7X8ZYT4-F1
#
_cell.length_a   1.000
_cell.length_b   1.000
_cell.length_c   1.000
_cell.angle_alpha   90.00
_cell.angle_beta   90.00
_cell.angle_gamma   90.00
#
_symmetry.space_group_name_H-M   'P 1'
#
loop_
_entity.id
_entity.type
_entity.pdbx_description
1 polymer ?
#
loop_
_entity_poly.entity_id
_entity_poly.type
_entity_poly.pdbx_seq_one_letter_code
_entity_poly.pdbx_strand_id
1 'polypeptide(L)'
;MSNYIELEDYDRKLIDDSLRNMMKENDRSGSGTREELTRKYYQDINVTLFELRLKIQSPDLDSKKYKDLSLSDLKLIKSCILGLDDSNHQKSLVEQDEIEYYKRCKLQMSALLEKISAIEQHTMYSGLL
;
A
#
# COMPACT_ATOMS: atom_id res chain seq x y z
N MET A 1 -17.63 -21.52 -3.74
CA MET A 1 -17.25 -20.84 -2.48
C MET A 1 -16.82 -19.43 -2.83
N SER A 2 -17.22 -18.42 -2.06
CA SER A 2 -16.98 -17.02 -2.47
C SER A 2 -15.52 -16.64 -2.23
N ASN A 3 -14.77 -16.43 -3.31
CA ASN A 3 -13.34 -16.13 -3.33
C ASN A 3 -13.07 -14.66 -2.99
N TYR A 4 -13.39 -14.24 -1.77
CA TYR A 4 -13.15 -12.86 -1.35
C TYR A 4 -12.48 -12.86 0.01
N ILE A 5 -11.32 -12.23 0.09
CA ILE A 5 -10.67 -11.89 1.34
C ILE A 5 -11.16 -10.48 1.71
N GLU A 6 -11.81 -10.39 2.85
CA GLU A 6 -12.27 -9.13 3.41
C GLU A 6 -11.08 -8.40 4.03
N LEU A 7 -10.83 -7.16 3.60
CA LEU A 7 -9.96 -6.27 4.38
C LEU A 7 -10.84 -5.42 5.29
N GLU A 8 -10.46 -5.41 6.56
CA GLU A 8 -11.14 -4.64 7.58
C GLU A 8 -10.84 -3.15 7.43
N ASP A 9 -11.57 -2.31 8.16
CA ASP A 9 -11.34 -0.85 8.14
C ASP A 9 -9.92 -0.48 8.54
N TYR A 10 -9.32 -1.26 9.45
CA TYR A 10 -7.92 -1.09 9.83
C TYR A 10 -6.96 -1.37 8.68
N ASP A 11 -7.17 -2.48 7.96
CA ASP A 11 -6.34 -2.86 6.80
C ASP A 11 -6.45 -1.77 5.70
N ARG A 12 -7.67 -1.28 5.43
CA ARG A 12 -7.94 -0.18 4.49
C ARG A 12 -7.15 1.07 4.85
N LYS A 13 -7.18 1.45 6.12
CA LYS A 13 -6.47 2.62 6.61
C LYS A 13 -4.96 2.45 6.47
N LEU A 14 -4.43 1.28 6.83
CA LEU A 14 -3.00 1.01 6.71
C LEU A 14 -2.53 1.10 5.24
N ILE A 15 -3.32 0.58 4.30
CA ILE A 15 -3.01 0.74 2.86
C ILE A 15 -3.08 2.21 2.44
N ASP A 16 -4.11 2.95 2.85
CA ASP A 16 -4.22 4.39 2.56
C ASP A 16 -3.00 5.17 3.03
N ASP A 17 -2.55 4.88 4.26
CA ASP A 17 -1.37 5.50 4.87
C ASP A 17 -0.09 5.15 4.10
N SER A 18 0.06 3.89 3.68
CA SER A 18 1.20 3.45 2.84
C SER A 18 1.23 4.16 1.49
N LEU A 19 0.09 4.28 0.80
CA LEU A 19 -0.01 4.98 -0.49
C LEU A 19 0.33 6.47 -0.33
N ARG A 20 -0.19 7.12 0.73
CA ARG A 20 0.12 8.52 1.06
C ARG A 20 1.59 8.72 1.38
N ASN A 21 2.24 7.78 2.07
CA ASN A 21 3.67 7.87 2.35
C ASN A 21 4.49 7.88 1.05
N MET A 22 4.21 6.92 0.16
CA MET A 22 4.89 6.82 -1.13
C MET A 22 4.70 8.08 -1.99
N MET A 23 3.48 8.63 -2.04
CA MET A 23 3.22 9.88 -2.77
C MET A 23 4.08 11.06 -2.26
N LYS A 24 4.19 11.19 -0.93
CA LYS A 24 5.03 12.23 -0.30
C LYS A 24 6.52 12.03 -0.60
N GLU A 25 7.00 10.79 -0.64
CA GLU A 25 8.40 10.47 -0.96
C GLU A 25 8.72 10.78 -2.42
N ASN A 26 7.80 10.52 -3.34
CA ASN A 26 7.91 10.90 -4.75
C ASN A 26 7.96 12.43 -4.93
N ASP A 27 7.11 13.17 -4.23
CA ASP A 27 7.10 14.65 -4.28
C ASP A 27 8.43 15.25 -3.78
N ARG A 28 9.03 14.67 -2.73
CA ARG A 28 10.34 15.07 -2.20
C ARG A 28 11.49 14.72 -3.15
N SER A 29 11.38 13.62 -3.88
CA SER A 29 12.39 13.18 -4.84
C SER A 29 12.42 14.05 -6.12
N GLY A 30 11.33 14.78 -6.39
CA GLY A 30 11.20 15.72 -7.51
C GLY A 30 11.74 17.14 -7.28
N SER A 31 12.19 17.49 -6.06
CA SER A 31 12.63 18.85 -5.69
C SER A 31 14.14 19.09 -5.80
N GLY A 32 14.93 18.08 -6.18
CA GLY A 32 16.34 18.24 -6.56
C GLY A 32 16.50 18.73 -8.00
N THR A 33 17.71 19.15 -8.39
CA THR A 33 18.11 19.67 -9.73
C THR A 33 17.99 18.63 -10.86
N ARG A 34 16.87 17.93 -10.96
CA ARG A 34 16.68 16.72 -11.77
C ARG A 34 15.77 17.00 -12.95
N GLU A 35 16.11 16.41 -14.10
CA GLU A 35 15.52 16.71 -15.40
C GLU A 35 13.99 16.54 -15.39
N GLU A 36 13.32 17.32 -16.23
CA GLU A 36 11.86 17.37 -16.39
C GLU A 36 11.20 15.98 -16.57
N LEU A 37 11.94 15.04 -17.18
CA LEU A 37 11.55 13.64 -17.33
C LEU A 37 11.41 12.91 -15.98
N THR A 38 12.32 13.16 -15.03
CA THR A 38 12.25 12.55 -13.71
C THR A 38 11.06 13.07 -12.92
N ARG A 39 10.76 14.37 -13.04
CA ARG A 39 9.58 14.97 -12.40
C ARG A 39 8.29 14.38 -12.96
N LYS A 40 8.20 14.26 -14.29
CA LYS A 40 7.04 13.66 -14.97
C LYS A 40 6.83 12.20 -14.55
N TYR A 41 7.89 11.41 -14.47
CA TYR A 41 7.82 10.02 -14.01
C TYR A 41 7.20 9.89 -12.61
N TYR A 42 7.64 10.70 -11.64
CA TYR A 42 7.07 10.68 -10.29
C TYR A 42 5.63 11.21 -10.23
N GLN A 43 5.27 12.19 -11.08
CA GLN A 43 3.89 12.64 -11.22
C GLN A 43 2.97 11.52 -11.74
N ASP A 44 3.40 10.79 -12.78
CA ASP A 44 2.64 9.68 -13.34
C ASP A 44 2.43 8.54 -12.32
N ILE A 45 3.45 8.26 -11.48
CA ILE A 45 3.31 7.33 -10.36
C ILE A 45 2.29 7.84 -9.34
N ASN A 46 2.35 9.11 -8.96
CA ASN A 46 1.42 9.69 -7.97
C ASN A 46 -0.03 9.68 -8.46
N VAL A 47 -0.27 9.85 -9.77
CA VAL A 47 -1.61 9.65 -10.36
C VAL A 47 -2.09 8.21 -10.15
N THR A 48 -1.24 7.23 -10.47
CA THR A 48 -1.57 5.80 -10.29
C THR A 48 -1.87 5.47 -8.82
N LEU A 49 -1.07 5.99 -7.89
CA LEU A 49 -1.28 5.82 -6.45
C LEU A 49 -2.59 6.46 -5.98
N PHE A 50 -2.93 7.63 -6.52
CA PHE A 50 -4.18 8.33 -6.21
C PHE A 50 -5.42 7.56 -6.71
N GLU A 51 -5.39 7.04 -7.94
CA GLU A 51 -6.47 6.21 -8.48
C GLU A 51 -6.68 4.93 -7.66
N LEU A 52 -5.59 4.26 -7.30
CA LEU A 52 -5.64 3.08 -6.43
C LEU A 52 -6.21 3.42 -5.05
N ARG A 53 -5.85 4.59 -4.50
CA ARG A 53 -6.40 5.09 -3.25
C ARG A 53 -7.91 5.29 -3.33
N LEU A 54 -8.41 5.93 -4.39
CA LEU A 54 -9.86 6.08 -4.63
C LEU A 54 -10.56 4.72 -4.73
N LYS A 55 -9.94 3.74 -5.40
CA LYS A 55 -10.48 2.38 -5.52
C LYS A 55 -10.62 1.69 -4.17
N ILE A 56 -9.65 1.86 -3.27
CA ILE A 56 -9.65 1.29 -1.91
C ILE A 56 -10.65 2.00 -0.99
N GLN A 57 -10.80 3.32 -1.15
CA GLN A 57 -11.71 4.14 -0.35
C GLN A 57 -13.15 4.15 -0.86
N SER A 58 -13.40 3.65 -2.07
CA SER A 58 -14.72 3.63 -2.68
C SER A 58 -15.69 2.85 -1.79
N PRO A 59 -16.77 3.50 -1.30
CA PRO A 59 -17.77 2.85 -0.48
C PRO A 59 -18.70 2.02 -1.38
N ASP A 60 -18.27 0.83 -1.79
CA ASP A 60 -19.23 -0.16 -2.28
C ASP A 60 -19.96 -0.73 -1.05
N LEU A 61 -21.14 -0.17 -0.80
CA LEU A 61 -22.00 -0.32 0.39
C LEU A 61 -22.42 -1.76 0.74
N ASP A 62 -22.21 -2.74 -0.14
CA ASP A 62 -22.72 -4.10 0.03
C ASP A 62 -21.66 -5.19 0.18
N SER A 63 -20.37 -4.86 0.09
CA SER A 63 -19.36 -5.90 0.31
C SER A 63 -18.07 -5.36 0.88
N LYS A 64 -17.62 -5.91 2.00
CA LYS A 64 -16.22 -5.85 2.47
C LYS A 64 -15.22 -6.47 1.46
N LYS A 65 -15.68 -6.80 0.26
CA LYS A 65 -14.97 -7.39 -0.85
C LYS A 65 -14.45 -6.25 -1.73
N TYR A 66 -13.17 -6.29 -2.05
CA TYR A 66 -12.59 -5.38 -3.01
C TYR A 66 -13.14 -5.74 -4.38
N LYS A 67 -13.86 -4.82 -5.03
CA LYS A 67 -14.06 -4.92 -6.47
C LYS A 67 -12.69 -4.86 -7.14
N ASP A 68 -12.32 -5.97 -7.77
CA ASP A 68 -11.38 -6.06 -8.88
C ASP A 68 -10.00 -5.44 -8.65
N LEU A 69 -9.36 -5.63 -7.48
CA LEU A 69 -7.92 -5.35 -7.39
C LEU A 69 -7.17 -6.27 -8.36
N SER A 70 -6.53 -5.67 -9.35
CA SER A 70 -5.69 -6.38 -10.30
C SER A 70 -4.43 -6.90 -9.61
N LEU A 71 -3.76 -7.86 -10.24
CA LEU A 71 -2.46 -8.33 -9.76
C LEU A 71 -1.43 -7.18 -9.63
N SER A 72 -1.46 -6.22 -10.55
CA SER A 72 -0.65 -5.02 -10.49
C SER A 72 -1.00 -4.15 -9.28
N ASP A 73 -2.28 -4.00 -8.95
CA ASP A 73 -2.71 -3.25 -7.77
C ASP A 73 -2.17 -3.88 -6.50
N LEU A 74 -2.31 -5.22 -6.35
CA LEU A 74 -1.82 -5.95 -5.18
C LEU A 74 -0.31 -5.82 -5.01
N LYS A 75 0.45 -5.91 -6.10
CA LYS A 75 1.90 -5.71 -6.09
C LYS A 75 2.28 -4.29 -5.70
N LEU A 76 1.57 -3.29 -6.23
CA LEU A 76 1.81 -1.89 -5.89
C LEU A 76 1.52 -1.62 -4.40
N ILE A 77 0.42 -2.15 -3.86
CA ILE A 77 0.10 -2.06 -2.43
C ILE A 77 1.23 -2.67 -1.58
N LYS A 78 1.71 -3.87 -1.92
CA LYS A 78 2.83 -4.53 -1.20
C LYS A 78 4.07 -3.65 -1.19
N SER A 79 4.46 -3.08 -2.33
CA SER A 79 5.61 -2.17 -2.43
C SER A 79 5.43 -0.93 -1.56
N CYS A 80 4.23 -0.34 -1.51
CA CYS A 80 3.96 0.81 -0.65
C CYS A 80 4.01 0.47 0.84
N ILE A 81 3.53 -0.71 1.24
CA ILE A 81 3.61 -1.18 2.63
C ILE A 81 5.07 -1.39 3.04
N LEU A 82 5.88 -2.01 2.18
CA LEU A 82 7.31 -2.19 2.44
C LEU A 82 8.04 -0.85 2.57
N GLY A 83 7.74 0.12 1.70
CA GLY A 83 8.29 1.48 1.82
C GLY A 83 7.88 2.17 3.14
N LEU A 84 6.66 1.95 3.61
CA LEU A 84 6.23 2.46 4.93
C LEU A 84 6.96 1.75 6.08
N ASP A 85 7.19 0.44 5.99
CA ASP A 85 7.96 -0.31 7.00
C ASP A 85 9.41 0.18 7.07
N ASP A 86 10.05 0.39 5.93
CA ASP A 86 11.40 0.97 5.87
C ASP A 86 11.44 2.37 6.50
N SER A 87 10.47 3.23 6.18
CA SER A 87 10.34 4.57 6.75
C SER A 87 10.16 4.53 8.28
N ASN A 88 9.28 3.64 8.77
CA ASN A 88 9.06 3.43 10.20
C ASN A 88 10.31 2.86 10.89
N HIS A 89 11.03 1.96 10.24
CA HIS A 89 12.28 1.44 10.77
C HIS A 89 13.31 2.56 10.94
N GLN A 90 13.48 3.42 9.94
CA GLN A 90 14.40 4.56 10.05
C GLN A 90 14.03 5.51 11.20
N LYS A 91 12.73 5.80 11.38
CA LYS A 91 12.29 6.62 12.52
C LYS A 91 12.54 5.94 13.86
N SER A 92 12.32 4.64 13.96
CA SER A 92 12.56 3.89 15.20
C SER A 92 14.02 3.92 15.70
N LEU A 93 14.98 4.17 14.78
CA LEU A 93 16.40 4.33 15.14
C LEU A 93 16.67 5.68 15.82
N VAL A 94 15.83 6.68 15.58
CA VAL A 94 15.96 8.06 16.09
C VAL A 94 15.03 8.30 17.28
N GLU A 95 13.78 7.86 17.18
CA GLU A 95 12.70 8.05 18.17
C GLU A 95 12.61 6.84 19.11
N GLN A 96 13.64 6.65 19.93
CA GLN A 96 13.77 5.46 20.78
C GLN A 96 12.66 5.34 21.85
N ASP A 97 12.05 6.45 22.24
CA ASP A 97 10.90 6.50 23.15
C ASP A 97 9.62 5.92 22.52
N GLU A 98 9.56 5.83 21.19
CA GLU A 98 8.43 5.26 20.45
C GLU A 98 8.69 3.83 19.92
N ILE A 99 9.75 3.16 20.37
CA ILE A 99 10.15 1.85 19.81
C ILE A 99 9.04 0.79 19.86
N GLU A 100 8.22 0.79 20.90
CA GLU A 100 7.13 -0.17 21.06
C GLU A 100 5.95 0.15 20.13
N TYR A 101 5.75 1.43 19.78
CA TYR A 101 4.82 1.82 18.72
C TYR A 101 5.30 1.27 17.37
N TYR A 102 6.56 1.48 17.01
CA TYR A 102 7.11 0.99 15.74
C TYR A 102 7.10 -0.54 15.61
N LYS A 103 7.35 -1.29 16.69
CA LYS A 103 7.18 -2.75 16.68
C LYS A 103 5.75 -3.18 16.38
N ARG A 104 4.75 -2.51 16.97
CA ARG A 104 3.33 -2.79 16.70
C ARG A 104 2.99 -2.50 15.24
N CYS A 105 3.45 -1.38 14.69
CA CYS A 105 3.28 -1.07 13.27
C CYS A 105 3.86 -2.18 12.39
N LYS A 106 5.07 -2.66 12.69
CA LYS A 106 5.72 -3.75 11.93
C LYS A 106 4.89 -5.03 11.92
N LEU A 107 4.35 -5.43 13.08
CA LEU A 107 3.47 -6.60 13.18
C LEU A 107 2.21 -6.44 12.34
N GLN A 108 1.59 -5.26 12.40
CA GLN A 108 0.38 -4.96 11.63
C GLN A 108 0.63 -4.98 10.11
N MET A 109 1.73 -4.37 9.66
CA MET A 109 2.14 -4.40 8.25
C MET A 109 2.46 -5.82 7.78
N SER A 110 3.13 -6.62 8.60
CA SER A 110 3.45 -8.03 8.28
C SER A 110 2.18 -8.87 8.11
N ALA A 111 1.22 -8.75 9.03
CA ALA A 111 -0.07 -9.44 8.93
C ALA A 111 -0.85 -9.03 7.66
N LEU A 112 -0.83 -7.74 7.31
CA LEU A 112 -1.47 -7.25 6.09
C LEU A 112 -0.77 -7.79 4.82
N LEU A 113 0.56 -7.87 4.80
CA LEU A 113 1.32 -8.43 3.68
C LEU A 113 1.01 -9.92 3.45
N GLU A 114 0.82 -10.68 4.53
CA GLU A 114 0.38 -12.08 4.45
C GLU A 114 -1.03 -12.18 3.85
N LYS A 115 -1.98 -11.37 4.36
CA LYS A 115 -3.35 -11.30 3.79
C LYS A 115 -3.32 -10.99 2.30
N ILE A 116 -2.57 -9.97 1.87
CA ILE A 116 -2.46 -9.59 0.46
C ILE A 116 -1.80 -10.69 -0.37
N SER A 117 -0.79 -11.38 0.16
CA SER A 117 -0.12 -12.47 -0.55
C SER A 117 -1.04 -13.67 -0.74
N ALA A 118 -1.93 -13.96 0.22
CA ALA A 118 -2.98 -14.95 0.03
C ALA A 118 -3.96 -14.54 -1.11
N ILE A 119 -4.36 -13.27 -1.16
CA ILE A 119 -5.18 -12.74 -2.27
C ILE A 119 -4.47 -12.92 -3.61
N GLU A 120 -3.19 -12.54 -3.67
CA GLU A 120 -2.35 -12.62 -4.86
C GLU A 120 -2.30 -14.05 -5.42
N GLN A 121 -2.03 -15.03 -4.55
CA GLN A 121 -2.00 -16.45 -4.92
C GLN A 121 -3.36 -16.93 -5.42
N HIS A 122 -4.44 -16.62 -4.69
CA HIS A 122 -5.78 -17.00 -5.11
C HIS A 122 -6.14 -16.45 -6.49
N THR A 123 -5.86 -15.17 -6.75
CA THR A 123 -6.11 -14.51 -8.06
C THR A 123 -5.32 -15.17 -9.19
N MET A 124 -4.06 -15.55 -8.96
CA MET A 124 -3.24 -16.25 -9.97
C MET A 124 -3.82 -17.63 -10.32
N TYR A 125 -4.25 -18.40 -9.32
CA TYR A 125 -4.73 -19.77 -9.53
C TYR A 125 -6.20 -19.85 -9.96
N SER A 126 -7.05 -18.89 -9.58
CA SER A 126 -8.46 -18.85 -10.02
C SER A 126 -8.63 -18.43 -11.48
N GLY A 127 -7.65 -17.71 -12.06
CA GLY A 127 -7.63 -17.36 -13.48
C GLY A 127 -7.11 -18.46 -14.42
N LEU A 128 -6.72 -19.61 -13.85
CA LEU A 128 -6.18 -20.77 -14.58
C LEU A 128 -7.19 -21.93 -14.71
N LEU A 129 -8.40 -21.78 -14.16
CA LEU A 129 -9.52 -22.75 -14.23
C LEU A 129 -10.62 -22.22 -15.16
#